data_AF-A0A624F7G4-F1
#
_entry.id   AF-A0A624F7G4-F1
#
_cell.length_a   1.000
_cell.length_b   1.000
_cell.length_c   1.000
_cell.angle_alpha   90.00
_cell.angle_beta   90.00
_cell.angle_gamma   90.00
#
_symmetry.space_group_name_H-M   'P 1'
#
loop_
_entity.id
_entity.type
_entity.pdbx_description
1 polymer ?
#
loop_
_entity_poly.entity_id
_entity_poly.type
_entity_poly.pdbx_seq_one_letter_code
_entity_poly.pdbx_strand_id
1 'polypeptide(L)'
;MKTLEEMQAMDEEAIRELGWEFFDLIKNNKLKEVKEFLKDYPVPEVFLEKRRKVYWCDHPIPFFNPSSTLAWAGIAYDKSQSFEMMEYFESLGLKADDECLGNNALTDYIGVGGKNKKMIDYFFKKGCKFEVYDEKGATPLHSWILLGDPESVNSLEVALQFGADVNMRNIETEHEDSHIDAGKTLLH
;
A
#
# COMPACT_ATOMS: atom_id res chain seq x y z
N MET A 1 -20.13 -14.60 -7.60
CA MET A 1 -19.49 -13.94 -6.45
C MET A 1 -18.95 -15.00 -5.51
N LYS A 2 -17.63 -15.08 -5.38
CA LYS A 2 -16.93 -15.87 -4.36
C LYS A 2 -17.23 -15.28 -2.97
N THR A 3 -17.13 -16.10 -1.94
CA THR A 3 -17.20 -15.70 -0.53
C THR A 3 -15.79 -15.45 0.02
N LEU A 4 -15.68 -14.75 1.15
CA LEU A 4 -14.39 -14.58 1.82
C LEU A 4 -13.81 -15.93 2.26
N GLU A 5 -14.67 -16.86 2.68
CA GLU A 5 -14.28 -18.22 3.08
C GLU A 5 -13.71 -19.02 1.91
N GLU A 6 -14.32 -18.92 0.72
CA GLU A 6 -13.79 -19.54 -0.50
C GLU A 6 -12.43 -18.94 -0.90
N MET A 7 -12.27 -17.62 -0.75
CA MET A 7 -11.00 -16.95 -1.01
C MET A 7 -9.91 -17.36 0.01
N GLN A 8 -10.28 -17.55 1.29
CA GLN A 8 -9.35 -18.01 2.34
C GLN A 8 -8.84 -19.43 2.09
N ALA A 9 -9.65 -20.26 1.43
CA ALA A 9 -9.30 -21.64 1.12
C ALA A 9 -8.41 -21.78 -0.13
N MET A 10 -8.21 -20.70 -0.89
CA MET A 10 -7.29 -20.68 -2.04
C MET A 10 -5.84 -20.81 -1.55
N ASP A 11 -5.01 -21.51 -2.32
CA ASP A 11 -3.58 -21.57 -2.04
C ASP A 11 -2.91 -20.20 -2.30
N GLU A 12 -1.74 -20.01 -1.71
CA GLU A 12 -1.03 -18.73 -1.70
C GLU A 12 -0.62 -18.26 -3.10
N GLU A 13 -0.24 -19.20 -3.97
CA GLU A 13 0.15 -18.92 -5.35
C GLU A 13 -1.06 -18.42 -6.15
N ALA A 14 -2.20 -19.11 -6.06
CA ALA A 14 -3.44 -18.69 -6.71
C ALA A 14 -3.89 -17.30 -6.27
N ILE A 15 -3.81 -16.96 -4.98
CA ILE A 15 -4.16 -15.63 -4.47
C ILE A 15 -3.16 -14.58 -5.00
N ARG A 16 -1.88 -14.91 -5.07
CA ARG A 16 -0.85 -14.00 -5.57
C ARG A 16 -1.05 -13.68 -7.04
N GLU A 17 -1.27 -14.69 -7.89
CA GLU A 17 -1.55 -14.50 -9.32
C GLU A 17 -2.83 -13.68 -9.52
N LEU A 18 -3.87 -13.92 -8.71
CA LEU A 18 -5.09 -13.13 -8.72
C LEU A 18 -4.83 -11.65 -8.38
N GLY A 19 -3.98 -11.38 -7.39
CA GLY A 19 -3.56 -10.02 -7.05
C GLY A 19 -2.81 -9.33 -8.18
N TRP A 20 -1.91 -10.05 -8.87
CA TRP A 20 -1.17 -9.51 -10.02
C TRP A 20 -2.09 -9.18 -11.20
N GLU A 21 -3.04 -10.06 -11.52
CA GLU A 21 -4.06 -9.81 -12.54
C GLU A 21 -4.83 -8.52 -12.21
N PHE A 22 -5.31 -8.40 -10.96
CA PHE A 22 -6.05 -7.24 -10.51
C PHE A 22 -5.23 -5.93 -10.61
N PHE A 23 -3.98 -5.94 -10.14
CA PHE A 23 -3.11 -4.76 -10.20
C PHE A 23 -2.69 -4.39 -11.62
N ASP A 24 -2.54 -5.35 -12.54
CA ASP A 24 -2.28 -5.06 -13.96
C ASP A 24 -3.45 -4.31 -14.60
N LEU A 25 -4.70 -4.69 -14.31
CA LEU A 25 -5.88 -3.97 -14.79
C LEU A 25 -5.88 -2.52 -14.29
N ILE A 26 -5.57 -2.31 -13.01
CA ILE A 26 -5.50 -0.97 -12.41
C ILE A 26 -4.38 -0.14 -13.06
N LYS A 27 -3.14 -0.66 -13.07
CA LYS A 27 -1.95 0.02 -13.61
C LYS A 27 -2.10 0.44 -15.07
N ASN A 28 -2.90 -0.29 -15.85
CA ASN A 28 -3.20 0.01 -17.25
C ASN A 28 -4.47 0.85 -17.45
N ASN A 29 -5.02 1.40 -16.37
CA ASN A 29 -6.20 2.27 -16.36
C ASN A 29 -7.44 1.62 -17.00
N LYS A 30 -7.61 0.31 -16.83
CA LYS A 30 -8.72 -0.49 -17.40
C LYS A 30 -9.93 -0.50 -16.47
N LEU A 31 -10.56 0.65 -16.25
CA LEU A 31 -11.62 0.81 -15.24
C LEU A 31 -12.84 -0.09 -15.46
N LYS A 32 -13.22 -0.36 -16.72
CA LYS A 32 -14.37 -1.23 -17.02
C LYS A 32 -14.07 -2.67 -16.61
N GLU A 33 -12.87 -3.13 -16.89
CA GLU A 33 -12.37 -4.46 -16.58
C GLU A 33 -12.15 -4.64 -15.08
N VAL A 34 -11.65 -3.62 -14.38
CA VAL A 34 -11.59 -3.60 -12.90
C VAL A 34 -12.98 -3.78 -12.30
N LYS A 35 -13.99 -3.04 -12.80
CA LYS A 35 -15.37 -3.17 -12.34
C LYS A 35 -15.95 -4.55 -12.62
N GLU A 36 -15.66 -5.12 -13.79
CA GLU A 36 -16.12 -6.46 -14.14
C GLU A 36 -15.47 -7.52 -13.25
N PHE A 37 -14.15 -7.47 -13.09
CA PHE A 37 -13.38 -8.36 -12.23
C PHE A 37 -13.96 -8.38 -10.80
N LEU A 38 -14.24 -7.21 -10.23
CA LEU A 38 -14.72 -7.09 -8.85
C LEU A 38 -16.15 -7.61 -8.62
N LYS A 39 -16.96 -7.82 -9.66
CA LYS A 39 -18.31 -8.42 -9.50
C LYS A 39 -18.28 -9.84 -8.93
N ASP A 40 -17.16 -10.53 -9.15
CA ASP A 40 -16.97 -11.89 -8.67
C ASP A 40 -16.50 -11.96 -7.22
N TYR A 41 -16.34 -10.83 -6.53
CA TYR A 41 -15.78 -10.77 -5.18
C TYR A 41 -16.68 -9.98 -4.22
N PRO A 42 -16.64 -10.27 -2.91
CA PRO A 42 -17.41 -9.53 -1.92
C PRO A 42 -16.78 -8.17 -1.67
N VAL A 43 -17.34 -7.14 -2.30
CA VAL A 43 -16.89 -5.74 -2.19
C VAL A 43 -17.85 -4.98 -1.25
N PRO A 44 -17.32 -4.24 -0.24
CA PRO A 44 -15.92 -3.85 -0.07
C PRO A 44 -15.06 -4.78 0.79
N GLU A 45 -15.60 -5.90 1.26
CA GLU A 45 -14.97 -6.75 2.27
C GLU A 45 -13.61 -7.30 1.85
N VAL A 46 -13.37 -7.60 0.56
CA VAL A 46 -12.05 -8.04 0.07
C VAL A 46 -10.93 -7.05 0.33
N PHE A 47 -11.25 -5.76 0.49
CA PHE A 47 -10.31 -4.70 0.79
C PHE A 47 -10.22 -4.41 2.30
N LEU A 48 -11.34 -4.51 3.01
CA LEU A 48 -11.47 -4.00 4.38
C LEU A 48 -11.37 -5.08 5.46
N GLU A 49 -11.80 -6.32 5.15
CA GLU A 49 -11.79 -7.41 6.12
C GLU A 49 -10.44 -8.12 6.16
N LYS A 50 -9.77 -8.01 7.32
CA LYS A 50 -8.50 -8.66 7.63
C LYS A 50 -8.72 -10.14 7.98
N ARG A 51 -8.80 -10.97 6.94
CA ARG A 51 -9.15 -12.40 7.07
C ARG A 51 -8.07 -13.36 6.61
N ARG A 52 -7.09 -12.91 5.85
CA ARG A 52 -6.05 -13.76 5.29
C ARG A 52 -4.86 -13.85 6.23
N LYS A 53 -4.44 -15.06 6.59
CA LYS A 53 -3.17 -15.29 7.30
C LYS A 53 -2.06 -15.57 6.30
N VAL A 54 -0.87 -15.01 6.56
CA VAL A 54 0.35 -15.24 5.78
C VAL A 54 1.49 -15.58 6.74
N TYR A 55 2.55 -16.27 6.27
CA TYR A 55 3.59 -16.77 7.19
C TYR A 55 4.52 -15.68 7.73
N TRP A 56 4.53 -14.49 7.13
CA TRP A 56 5.47 -13.40 7.43
C TRP A 56 4.84 -12.22 8.18
N CYS A 57 3.55 -12.29 8.51
CA CYS A 57 2.86 -11.26 9.28
C CYS A 57 1.94 -11.94 10.28
N ASP A 58 2.07 -11.57 11.56
CA ASP A 58 1.33 -12.20 12.65
C ASP A 58 -0.15 -11.79 12.65
N HIS A 59 -0.45 -10.65 12.04
CA HIS A 59 -1.79 -10.12 11.92
C HIS A 59 -2.45 -10.53 10.59
N PRO A 60 -3.73 -10.90 10.61
CA PRO A 60 -4.47 -11.10 9.36
C PRO A 60 -4.46 -9.84 8.49
N ILE A 61 -4.37 -10.05 7.17
CA ILE A 61 -4.36 -9.00 6.14
C ILE A 61 -5.61 -9.10 5.26
N PRO A 62 -5.99 -8.03 4.55
CA PRO A 62 -7.03 -8.10 3.52
C PRO A 62 -6.54 -8.92 2.31
N PHE A 63 -7.48 -9.32 1.44
CA PHE A 63 -7.13 -10.04 0.21
C PHE A 63 -6.45 -9.13 -0.81
N PHE A 64 -7.03 -7.95 -1.01
CA PHE A 64 -6.41 -6.88 -1.78
C PHE A 64 -6.01 -5.77 -0.82
N ASN A 65 -4.71 -5.48 -0.74
CA ASN A 65 -4.22 -4.41 0.11
C ASN A 65 -4.82 -3.05 -0.35
N PRO A 66 -5.53 -2.32 0.52
CA PRO A 66 -6.19 -1.07 0.17
C PRO A 66 -5.21 0.05 -0.20
N SER A 67 -4.12 0.24 0.55
CA SER A 67 -3.12 1.26 0.24
C SER A 67 -2.43 0.95 -1.09
N SER A 68 -2.10 -0.32 -1.34
CA SER A 68 -1.47 -0.74 -2.60
C SER A 68 -2.43 -0.62 -3.79
N THR A 69 -3.72 -0.88 -3.59
CA THR A 69 -4.76 -0.67 -4.61
C THR A 69 -4.82 0.80 -5.03
N LEU A 70 -4.85 1.72 -4.06
CA LEU A 70 -4.84 3.16 -4.32
C LEU A 70 -3.50 3.63 -4.92
N ALA A 71 -2.37 3.04 -4.52
CA ALA A 71 -1.07 3.32 -5.11
C ALA A 71 -1.02 2.97 -6.60
N TRP A 72 -1.50 1.78 -7.00
CA TRP A 72 -1.59 1.42 -8.42
C TRP A 72 -2.57 2.31 -9.19
N ALA A 73 -3.65 2.78 -8.56
CA ALA A 73 -4.54 3.78 -9.15
C ALA A 73 -3.81 5.13 -9.35
N GLY A 74 -2.89 5.50 -8.45
CA GLY A 74 -1.99 6.64 -8.63
C GLY A 74 -1.04 6.46 -9.83
N ILE A 75 -0.51 5.25 -10.04
CA ILE A 75 0.30 4.93 -11.23
C ILE A 75 -0.55 5.01 -12.51
N ALA A 76 -1.82 4.62 -12.44
CA ALA A 76 -2.75 4.78 -13.56
C ALA A 76 -2.98 6.26 -13.88
N TYR A 77 -3.12 7.12 -12.86
CA TYR A 77 -3.20 8.57 -13.01
C TYR A 77 -1.97 9.15 -13.72
N ASP A 78 -0.76 8.66 -13.46
CA ASP A 78 0.45 9.17 -14.13
C ASP A 78 0.37 9.07 -15.65
N LYS A 79 -0.29 8.04 -16.15
CA LYS A 79 -0.51 7.82 -17.60
C LYS A 79 -1.74 8.55 -18.12
N SER A 80 -2.84 8.53 -17.36
CA SER A 80 -4.16 8.98 -17.84
C SER A 80 -4.49 10.44 -17.50
N GLN A 81 -3.86 10.99 -16.46
CA GLN A 81 -4.20 12.24 -15.78
C GLN A 81 -5.68 12.31 -15.35
N SER A 82 -6.29 11.16 -15.07
CA SER A 82 -7.68 11.02 -14.65
C SER A 82 -7.79 10.38 -13.27
N PHE A 83 -8.61 10.98 -12.40
CA PHE A 83 -8.90 10.47 -11.05
C PHE A 83 -10.02 9.42 -11.03
N GLU A 84 -10.65 9.07 -12.17
CA GLU A 84 -11.80 8.17 -12.18
C GLU A 84 -11.55 6.81 -11.52
N MET A 85 -10.35 6.24 -11.70
CA MET A 85 -9.96 4.98 -11.05
C MET A 85 -9.84 5.17 -9.52
N MET A 86 -9.22 6.26 -9.09
CA MET A 86 -9.07 6.61 -7.67
C MET A 86 -10.45 6.82 -7.03
N GLU A 87 -11.28 7.67 -7.63
CA GLU A 87 -12.64 7.99 -7.18
C GLU A 87 -13.52 6.76 -7.11
N TYR A 88 -13.36 5.81 -8.04
CA TYR A 88 -14.06 4.53 -7.97
C TYR A 88 -13.67 3.74 -6.72
N PHE A 89 -12.38 3.57 -6.43
CA PHE A 89 -11.96 2.86 -5.22
C PHE A 89 -12.35 3.58 -3.93
N GLU A 90 -12.27 4.91 -3.91
CA GLU A 90 -12.78 5.71 -2.79
C GLU A 90 -14.29 5.53 -2.60
N SER A 91 -15.07 5.39 -3.68
CA SER A 91 -16.51 5.11 -3.61
C SER A 91 -16.84 3.73 -3.02
N LEU A 92 -15.88 2.80 -3.03
CA LEU A 92 -15.98 1.52 -2.34
C LEU A 92 -15.57 1.60 -0.86
N GLY A 93 -15.19 2.79 -0.37
CA GLY A 93 -14.86 3.04 1.02
C GLY A 93 -13.37 2.96 1.36
N LEU A 94 -12.49 2.77 0.37
CA LEU A 94 -11.04 2.83 0.60
C LEU A 94 -10.64 4.27 0.93
N LYS A 95 -9.79 4.45 1.93
CA LYS A 95 -9.21 5.75 2.27
C LYS A 95 -7.70 5.72 2.04
N ALA A 96 -7.17 6.82 1.51
CA ALA A 96 -5.76 6.90 1.18
C ALA A 96 -4.85 6.96 2.41
N ASP A 97 -5.34 7.47 3.54
CA ASP A 97 -4.61 7.56 4.81
C ASP A 97 -4.77 6.31 5.69
N ASP A 98 -5.60 5.33 5.31
CA ASP A 98 -5.68 4.06 6.02
C ASP A 98 -4.32 3.35 5.96
N GLU A 99 -3.83 2.92 7.12
CA GLU A 99 -2.54 2.26 7.28
C GLU A 99 -2.70 0.72 7.15
N CYS A 100 -1.93 0.11 6.24
CA CYS A 100 -1.88 -1.33 6.04
C CYS A 100 -0.41 -1.78 5.90
N LEU A 101 0.04 -2.69 6.78
CA LEU A 101 1.42 -3.17 6.80
C LEU A 101 2.46 -2.03 6.85
N GLY A 102 2.20 -1.05 7.72
CA GLY A 102 3.08 0.11 7.89
C GLY A 102 3.14 1.07 6.71
N ASN A 103 2.20 0.98 5.77
CA ASN A 103 2.11 1.86 4.61
C ASN A 103 0.75 2.54 4.52
N ASN A 104 0.70 3.70 3.89
CA ASN A 104 -0.53 4.30 3.37
C ASN A 104 -0.40 4.46 1.84
N ALA A 105 -1.44 4.99 1.18
CA ALA A 105 -1.45 5.08 -0.28
C ALA A 105 -0.29 5.92 -0.85
N LEU A 106 0.18 6.95 -0.12
CA LEU A 106 1.33 7.77 -0.55
C LEU A 106 2.62 6.97 -0.53
N THR A 107 2.91 6.26 0.57
CA THR A 107 4.16 5.53 0.72
C THR A 107 4.21 4.33 -0.22
N ASP A 108 3.09 3.62 -0.40
CA ASP A 108 2.99 2.56 -1.41
C ASP A 108 3.14 3.12 -2.83
N TYR A 109 2.52 4.26 -3.16
CA TYR A 109 2.65 4.89 -4.48
C TYR A 109 4.11 5.25 -4.80
N ILE A 110 4.82 5.85 -3.85
CA ILE A 110 6.24 6.16 -4.00
C ILE A 110 7.06 4.87 -4.12
N GLY A 111 6.79 3.88 -3.28
CA GLY A 111 7.50 2.59 -3.26
C GLY A 111 7.40 1.80 -4.56
N VAL A 112 6.32 1.98 -5.34
CA VAL A 112 6.19 1.38 -6.69
C VAL A 112 6.67 2.31 -7.82
N GLY A 113 7.43 3.37 -7.50
CA GLY A 113 8.07 4.28 -8.45
C GLY A 113 7.27 5.55 -8.78
N GLY A 114 6.20 5.83 -8.05
CA GLY A 114 5.39 7.03 -8.19
C GLY A 114 6.13 8.31 -7.77
N LYS A 115 6.03 9.36 -8.60
CA LYS A 115 6.72 10.64 -8.34
C LYS A 115 5.98 11.87 -8.86
N ASN A 116 4.73 11.71 -9.30
CA ASN A 116 3.96 12.81 -9.85
C ASN A 116 3.50 13.74 -8.74
N LYS A 117 3.97 14.99 -8.80
CA LYS A 117 3.63 16.03 -7.82
C LYS A 117 2.12 16.17 -7.60
N LYS A 118 1.29 16.13 -8.64
CA LYS A 118 -0.17 16.31 -8.48
C LYS A 118 -0.80 15.14 -7.73
N MET A 119 -0.31 13.93 -7.96
CA MET A 119 -0.78 12.73 -7.27
C MET A 119 -0.32 12.72 -5.81
N ILE A 120 0.94 13.10 -5.55
CA ILE A 120 1.46 13.25 -4.19
C ILE A 120 0.70 14.35 -3.42
N ASP A 121 0.49 15.53 -4.03
CA ASP A 121 -0.31 16.61 -3.43
C ASP A 121 -1.74 16.15 -3.12
N TYR A 122 -2.32 15.28 -3.97
CA TYR A 122 -3.64 14.70 -3.73
C TYR A 122 -3.63 13.77 -2.51
N PHE A 123 -2.64 12.88 -2.40
CA PHE A 123 -2.53 12.00 -1.24
C PHE A 123 -2.33 12.79 0.07
N PHE A 124 -1.50 13.85 0.07
CA PHE A 124 -1.41 14.74 1.23
C PHE A 124 -2.74 15.39 1.59
N LYS A 125 -3.53 15.85 0.60
CA LYS A 125 -4.88 16.39 0.86
C LYS A 125 -5.85 15.36 1.43
N LYS A 126 -5.58 14.07 1.20
CA LYS A 126 -6.36 12.96 1.76
C LYS A 126 -5.86 12.48 3.13
N GLY A 127 -4.85 13.14 3.70
CA GLY A 127 -4.36 12.85 5.06
C GLY A 127 -3.13 11.93 5.12
N CYS A 128 -2.61 11.48 3.97
CA CYS A 128 -1.41 10.65 3.96
C CYS A 128 -0.21 11.39 4.56
N LYS A 129 0.67 10.63 5.21
CA LYS A 129 1.91 11.09 5.87
C LYS A 129 3.02 10.06 5.67
N PHE A 130 4.27 10.45 5.87
CA PHE A 130 5.40 9.50 5.87
C PHE A 130 5.56 8.77 7.21
N GLU A 131 5.05 9.36 8.29
CA GLU A 131 5.11 8.83 9.65
C GLU A 131 4.00 7.78 9.88
N VAL A 132 4.16 6.66 9.17
CA VAL A 132 3.39 5.42 9.31
C VAL A 132 4.35 4.32 9.73
N TYR A 133 3.88 3.35 10.51
CA TYR A 133 4.75 2.37 11.16
C TYR A 133 4.25 0.95 10.95
N ASP A 134 5.16 0.05 10.59
CA ASP A 134 4.87 -1.38 10.56
C ASP A 134 4.78 -1.97 11.98
N GLU A 135 4.51 -3.27 12.06
CA GLU A 135 4.40 -3.96 13.35
C GLU A 135 5.71 -3.94 14.15
N LYS A 136 6.87 -3.75 13.50
CA LYS A 136 8.18 -3.63 14.17
C LYS A 136 8.54 -2.19 14.49
N GLY A 137 7.62 -1.27 14.23
CA GLY A 137 7.78 0.16 14.48
C GLY A 137 8.68 0.85 13.46
N ALA A 138 8.95 0.23 12.31
CA ALA A 138 9.71 0.82 11.23
C ALA A 138 8.81 1.64 10.30
N THR A 139 9.31 2.78 9.84
CA THR A 139 8.65 3.55 8.76
C THR A 139 9.04 3.01 7.39
N PRO A 140 8.27 3.29 6.32
CA PRO A 140 8.64 2.87 4.96
C PRO A 140 10.03 3.34 4.53
N LEU A 141 10.49 4.49 5.03
CA LEU A 141 11.84 4.98 4.76
C LEU A 141 12.92 4.08 5.38
N HIS A 142 12.70 3.49 6.57
CA HIS A 142 13.64 2.51 7.13
C HIS A 142 13.74 1.28 6.23
N SER A 143 12.61 0.80 5.71
CA SER A 143 12.57 -0.33 4.78
C SER A 143 13.33 -0.04 3.48
N TRP A 144 13.14 1.14 2.88
CA TRP A 144 13.88 1.52 1.67
C TRP A 144 15.39 1.63 1.90
N ILE A 145 15.82 2.11 3.06
CA ILE A 145 17.26 2.17 3.40
C ILE A 145 17.83 0.77 3.58
N LEU A 146 17.10 -0.10 4.29
CA LEU A 146 17.50 -1.48 4.52
C LEU A 146 17.66 -2.26 3.22
N LEU A 147 16.74 -2.06 2.26
CA LEU A 147 16.81 -2.69 0.94
C LEU A 147 17.99 -2.15 0.12
N GLY A 148 18.19 -0.82 0.10
CA GLY A 148 19.36 -0.17 -0.49
C GLY A 148 19.53 -0.37 -2.00
N ASP A 149 18.56 -0.98 -2.67
CA ASP A 149 18.55 -1.15 -4.12
C ASP A 149 18.23 0.18 -4.84
N PRO A 150 18.50 0.29 -6.16
CA PRO A 150 18.28 1.53 -6.90
C PRO A 150 16.84 2.07 -6.85
N GLU A 151 15.82 1.20 -6.79
CA GLU A 151 14.41 1.60 -6.75
C GLU A 151 14.05 2.16 -5.36
N SER A 152 14.54 1.51 -4.31
CA SER A 152 14.41 1.96 -2.93
C SER A 152 15.12 3.30 -2.69
N VAL A 153 16.32 3.50 -3.26
CA VAL A 153 17.03 4.79 -3.20
C VAL A 153 16.24 5.90 -3.89
N ASN A 154 15.68 5.63 -5.08
CA ASN A 154 14.81 6.61 -5.77
C ASN A 154 13.57 6.95 -4.94
N SER A 155 12.98 5.97 -4.25
CA SER A 155 11.83 6.16 -3.37
C SER A 155 12.15 7.09 -2.20
N LEU A 156 13.32 6.91 -1.58
CA LEU A 156 13.84 7.81 -0.54
C LEU A 156 14.06 9.22 -1.06
N GLU A 157 14.70 9.39 -2.22
CA GLU A 157 14.93 10.71 -2.82
C GLU A 157 13.62 11.46 -3.06
N VAL A 158 12.61 10.77 -3.60
CA VAL A 158 11.27 11.35 -3.80
C VAL A 158 10.65 11.73 -2.46
N ALA A 159 10.64 10.82 -1.47
CA ALA A 159 10.06 11.12 -0.16
C ALA A 159 10.71 12.34 0.51
N LEU A 160 12.05 12.45 0.48
CA LEU A 160 12.80 13.58 1.00
C LEU A 160 12.49 14.88 0.25
N GLN A 161 12.40 14.83 -1.09
CA GLN A 161 12.00 15.98 -1.90
C GLN A 161 10.60 16.51 -1.52
N PHE A 162 9.71 15.62 -1.08
CA PHE A 162 8.35 15.94 -0.67
C PHE A 162 8.18 16.14 0.85
N GLY A 163 9.30 16.27 1.58
CA GLY A 163 9.29 16.72 2.98
C GLY A 163 9.22 15.60 4.03
N ALA A 164 9.55 14.36 3.67
CA ALA A 164 9.78 13.33 4.67
C ALA A 164 10.93 13.74 5.61
N ASP A 165 10.72 13.58 6.93
CA ASP A 165 11.77 13.88 7.91
C ASP A 165 12.86 12.81 7.89
N VAL A 166 14.07 13.23 7.55
CA VAL A 166 15.28 12.38 7.54
C VAL A 166 15.64 11.83 8.94
N ASN A 167 15.09 12.42 10.00
CA ASN A 167 15.31 12.01 11.38
C ASN A 167 14.18 11.15 11.95
N MET A 168 13.25 10.67 11.11
CA MET A 168 12.26 9.68 11.55
C MET A 168 12.95 8.52 12.27
N ARG A 169 12.32 8.08 13.36
CA ARG A 169 12.84 7.03 14.23
C ARG A 169 11.92 5.83 14.22
N ASN A 170 12.49 4.65 14.35
CA ASN A 170 11.73 3.48 14.74
C ASN A 170 11.07 3.73 16.11
N ILE A 171 9.90 3.16 16.29
CA ILE A 171 9.17 3.20 17.56
C ILE A 171 9.11 1.81 18.17
N GLU A 172 8.97 1.75 19.49
CA GLU A 172 8.61 0.50 20.16
C GLU A 172 7.12 0.22 19.92
N THR A 173 6.78 -1.04 19.66
CA THR A 173 5.41 -1.51 19.44
C THR A 173 5.15 -2.73 20.34
N GLU A 174 4.00 -3.38 20.16
CA GLU A 174 3.71 -4.64 20.86
C GLU A 174 4.46 -5.85 20.29
N HIS A 175 5.09 -5.73 19.12
CA HIS A 175 5.87 -6.82 18.52
C HIS A 175 7.13 -7.08 19.34
N GLU A 176 7.45 -8.35 19.58
CA GLU A 176 8.52 -8.77 20.49
C GLU A 176 9.89 -8.18 20.14
N ASP A 177 10.21 -8.10 18.85
CA ASP A 177 11.47 -7.56 18.36
C ASP A 177 11.51 -6.03 18.18
N SER A 178 10.41 -5.30 18.42
CA SER A 178 10.35 -3.85 18.14
C SER A 178 11.34 -3.03 18.99
N HIS A 179 11.69 -3.53 20.18
CA HIS A 179 12.64 -2.89 21.08
C HIS A 179 14.09 -2.84 20.55
N ILE A 180 14.46 -3.71 19.59
CA ILE A 180 15.85 -3.84 19.10
C ILE A 180 16.33 -2.56 18.42
N ASP A 181 15.44 -1.94 17.64
CA ASP A 181 15.76 -0.75 16.85
C ASP A 181 14.97 0.49 17.31
N ALA A 182 14.15 0.39 18.35
CA ALA A 182 13.39 1.50 18.89
C ALA A 182 14.27 2.73 19.17
N GLY A 183 13.86 3.88 18.65
CA GLY A 183 14.56 5.15 18.77
C GLY A 183 15.73 5.35 17.81
N LYS A 184 16.16 4.34 17.03
CA LYS A 184 17.14 4.52 15.96
C LYS A 184 16.55 5.37 14.84
N THR A 185 17.38 6.23 14.25
CA THR A 185 17.00 7.00 13.06
C THR A 185 17.28 6.20 11.80
N LEU A 186 16.83 6.71 10.66
CA LEU A 186 17.16 6.22 9.32
C LEU A 186 18.65 5.89 9.05
N LEU A 187 19.60 6.45 9.81
CA LEU A 187 21.05 6.32 9.58
C LEU A 187 21.79 5.44 10.61
N HIS A 188 21.09 4.86 11.59
CA HIS A 188 21.66 4.05 12.68
C HIS A 188 21.24 2.59 12.59
#